data_AF-A0A9Q1GSE7-F1
#
_entry.id   AF-A0A9Q1GSE7-F1
#
_cell.length_a   1.000
_cell.length_b   1.000
_cell.length_c   1.000
_cell.angle_alpha   90.00
_cell.angle_beta   90.00
_cell.angle_gamma   90.00
#
_symmetry.space_group_name_H-M   'P 1'
#
loop_
_entity.id
_entity.type
_entity.pdbx_description
1 polymer ?
#
loop_
_entity_poly.entity_id
_entity_poly.type
_entity_poly.pdbx_seq_one_letter_code
_entity_poly.pdbx_strand_id
1 'polypeptide(L)'
;MQVTWFECGGISIGLSWAHILGDIFSASTFMNMLGQHLQGKKAQVLAYPGHPRPKYPLASPSQEPRPLRRVDRVGDHWVATTNCKMGTHFFNLSSRQLAQMVSKVQDLNGDDQRVGKCFEVISAIMWKTLAKIRKDLEPEVVTICGLKSVDGEHVIPYNGQVISTVKVNFSVSNANIVELISLITENKVDKNSAVEEVVEKDNGKFDYIVYGANLTFVDMEDDDIYGFKVKGQCPIFATYAIRGVGEKGVMLGAKDGKNRGNGGKVIIVTLPKYELEAVKKELEKEWYLI
;
A
#
# COMPACT_ATOMS: atom_id res chain seq x y z
N MET A 1 2.96 5.15 20.72
CA MET A 1 3.83 6.18 20.10
C MET A 1 5.14 6.21 20.85
N GLN A 2 6.26 6.39 20.16
CA GLN A 2 7.60 6.49 20.74
C GLN A 2 8.28 7.75 20.22
N VAL A 3 8.94 8.50 21.12
CA VAL A 3 9.79 9.64 20.78
C VAL A 3 11.21 9.30 21.20
N THR A 4 12.15 9.41 20.26
CA THR A 4 13.57 9.09 20.48
C THR A 4 14.39 10.34 20.22
N TRP A 5 15.18 10.74 21.23
CA TRP A 5 16.12 11.84 21.14
C TRP A 5 17.51 11.29 20.85
N PHE A 6 18.20 11.88 19.88
CA PHE A 6 19.58 11.53 19.55
C PHE A 6 20.54 12.52 20.20
N GLU A 7 21.73 12.06 20.56
CA GLU A 7 22.78 12.88 21.22
C GLU A 7 23.16 14.11 20.38
N CYS A 8 23.06 14.04 19.05
CA CYS A 8 23.30 15.15 18.13
C CYS A 8 22.15 16.17 18.05
N GLY A 9 21.11 16.06 18.88
CA GLY A 9 19.94 16.93 18.89
C GLY A 9 18.84 16.55 17.89
N GLY A 10 19.03 15.46 17.13
CA GLY A 10 17.98 14.91 16.26
C GLY A 10 16.81 14.32 17.06
N ILE A 11 15.63 14.25 16.44
CA ILE A 11 14.44 13.62 17.01
C ILE A 11 13.84 12.65 15.98
N SER A 12 13.46 11.45 16.43
CA SER A 12 12.61 10.53 15.67
C SER A 12 11.31 10.29 16.44
N ILE A 13 10.20 10.24 15.70
CA ILE A 13 8.88 9.94 16.25
C ILE A 13 8.34 8.73 15.50
N GLY A 14 8.02 7.67 16.24
CA GLY A 14 7.43 6.44 15.72
C GLY A 14 5.99 6.29 16.20
N LEU A 15 5.08 6.02 15.26
CA LEU A 15 3.71 5.61 15.55
C LEU A 15 3.56 4.13 15.19
N SER A 16 3.09 3.33 16.14
CA SER A 16 2.57 1.99 15.86
C SER A 16 1.06 2.08 15.89
N TRP A 17 0.42 1.57 14.83
CA TRP A 17 -1.00 1.75 14.57
C TRP A 17 -1.61 0.38 14.21
N ALA A 18 -2.64 -0.03 14.96
CA ALA A 18 -3.37 -1.26 14.67
C ALA A 18 -4.51 -0.95 13.70
N HIS A 19 -4.71 -1.80 12.67
CA HIS A 19 -5.72 -1.54 11.63
C HIS A 19 -7.17 -1.50 12.15
N ILE A 20 -7.44 -2.03 13.34
CA ILE A 20 -8.73 -1.90 14.02
C ILE A 20 -9.06 -0.45 14.40
N LEU A 21 -8.03 0.40 14.60
CA LEU A 21 -8.18 1.82 14.94
C LEU A 21 -8.39 2.70 13.71
N GLY A 22 -7.94 2.24 12.55
CA GLY A 22 -7.88 3.04 11.33
C GLY A 22 -6.99 2.40 10.28
N ASP A 23 -7.13 2.79 9.01
CA ASP A 23 -6.14 2.46 7.99
C ASP A 23 -4.87 3.33 8.08
N ILE A 24 -3.93 3.07 7.18
CA ILE A 24 -2.64 3.75 7.12
C ILE A 24 -2.77 5.25 6.80
N PHE A 25 -3.77 5.65 6.00
CA PHE A 25 -4.06 7.06 5.69
C PHE A 25 -4.62 7.80 6.91
N SER A 26 -5.46 7.12 7.69
CA SER A 26 -5.99 7.63 8.95
C SER A 26 -4.88 7.87 9.97
N ALA A 27 -3.89 6.97 10.02
CA ALA A 27 -2.71 7.15 10.87
C ALA A 27 -1.87 8.38 10.47
N SER A 28 -1.68 8.61 9.16
CA SER A 28 -0.99 9.81 8.65
C SER A 28 -1.76 11.10 8.94
N THR A 29 -3.06 11.07 8.71
CA THR A 29 -3.96 12.19 9.05
C THR A 29 -3.91 12.49 10.55
N PHE A 30 -3.95 11.46 11.40
CA PHE A 30 -3.79 11.61 12.84
C PHE A 30 -2.48 12.30 13.20
N MET A 31 -1.35 11.85 12.64
CA MET A 31 -0.06 12.48 12.87
C MET A 31 -0.07 13.94 12.42
N ASN A 32 -0.58 14.25 11.23
CA ASN A 32 -0.66 15.61 10.72
C ASN A 32 -1.49 16.53 11.63
N MET A 33 -2.65 16.07 12.11
CA MET A 33 -3.47 16.80 13.08
C MET A 33 -2.75 16.99 14.42
N LEU A 34 -2.05 15.97 14.92
CA LEU A 34 -1.24 16.09 16.13
C LEU A 34 -0.17 17.19 15.96
N GLY A 35 0.51 17.24 14.81
CA GLY A 35 1.47 18.29 14.51
C GLY A 35 0.85 19.69 14.48
N GLN A 36 -0.37 19.84 13.94
CA GLN A 36 -1.10 21.12 13.99
C GLN A 36 -1.42 21.53 15.43
N HIS A 37 -1.88 20.58 16.25
CA HIS A 37 -2.20 20.82 17.65
C HIS A 37 -0.97 21.24 18.47
N LEU A 38 0.17 20.57 18.27
CA LEU A 38 1.45 20.93 18.90
C LEU A 38 1.96 22.32 18.52
N GLN A 39 1.47 22.90 17.42
CA GLN A 39 1.76 24.28 16.99
C GLN A 39 0.75 25.29 17.56
N GLY A 40 -0.13 24.88 18.47
CA GLY A 40 -1.16 25.74 19.05
C GLY A 40 -2.32 26.04 18.11
N LYS A 41 -2.43 25.34 16.96
CA LYS A 41 -3.62 25.45 16.11
C LYS A 41 -4.78 24.75 16.81
N LYS A 42 -5.94 25.39 16.81
CA LYS A 42 -7.18 24.77 17.32
C LYS A 42 -7.46 23.51 16.50
N ALA A 43 -7.80 22.42 17.18
CA ALA A 43 -8.32 21.24 16.51
C ALA A 43 -9.58 21.65 15.75
N GLN A 44 -9.62 21.41 14.44
CA GLN A 44 -10.87 21.54 13.70
C GLN A 44 -11.82 20.47 14.20
N VAL A 45 -13.04 20.85 14.58
CA VAL A 45 -14.11 19.89 14.84
C VAL A 45 -14.48 19.31 13.49
N LEU A 46 -13.93 18.14 13.19
CA LEU A 46 -14.26 17.41 11.98
C LEU A 46 -15.66 16.83 12.15
N ALA A 47 -16.52 17.03 11.15
CA ALA A 47 -17.84 16.44 11.15
C ALA A 47 -17.70 14.93 11.03
N TYR A 48 -18.31 14.17 11.95
CA TYR A 48 -18.40 12.73 11.83
C TYR A 48 -19.37 12.42 10.68
N PRO A 49 -18.90 11.94 9.52
CA PRO A 49 -19.82 11.38 8.56
C PRO A 49 -20.43 10.19 9.31
N GLY A 50 -21.72 10.24 9.63
CA GLY A 50 -22.39 9.09 10.23
C GLY A 50 -22.03 7.86 9.40
N HIS A 51 -21.56 6.79 10.05
CA HIS A 51 -21.23 5.55 9.35
C HIS A 51 -22.38 5.26 8.39
N PRO A 52 -22.16 5.29 7.06
CA PRO A 52 -23.17 4.81 6.14
C PRO A 52 -23.42 3.38 6.58
N ARG A 53 -24.61 3.10 7.12
CA ARG A 53 -24.95 1.73 7.48
C ARG A 53 -24.71 0.91 6.23
N PRO A 54 -23.85 -0.13 6.31
CA PRO A 54 -23.59 -0.92 5.15
C PRO A 54 -24.91 -1.51 4.67
N LYS A 55 -25.36 -1.03 3.50
CA LYS A 55 -26.50 -1.63 2.81
C LYS A 55 -25.92 -2.85 2.13
N TYR A 56 -25.88 -3.97 2.83
CA TYR A 56 -25.45 -5.23 2.24
C TYR A 56 -26.55 -5.74 1.30
N PRO A 57 -26.39 -5.73 -0.04
CA PRO A 57 -27.04 -6.76 -0.82
C PRO A 57 -26.51 -8.11 -0.33
N LEU A 58 -27.37 -9.14 -0.28
CA LEU A 58 -26.94 -10.52 -0.04
C LEU A 58 -25.93 -10.92 -1.11
N ALA A 59 -24.64 -10.75 -0.85
CA ALA A 59 -23.60 -11.29 -1.71
C ALA A 59 -23.63 -12.82 -1.55
N SER A 60 -23.81 -13.51 -2.66
CA SER A 60 -23.71 -14.97 -2.69
C SER A 60 -22.32 -15.39 -2.21
N PRO A 61 -22.20 -16.47 -1.42
CA PRO A 61 -20.96 -16.91 -0.77
C PRO A 61 -19.81 -17.28 -1.74
N SER A 62 -20.03 -17.20 -3.05
CA SER A 62 -19.16 -17.65 -4.13
C SER A 62 -18.30 -16.56 -4.80
N GLN A 63 -18.32 -15.30 -4.36
CA GLN A 63 -17.49 -14.26 -4.98
C GLN A 63 -16.03 -14.31 -4.48
N GLU A 64 -15.29 -15.27 -5.01
CA GLU A 64 -13.84 -15.22 -5.10
C GLU A 64 -13.39 -14.12 -6.10
N PRO A 65 -12.23 -13.47 -5.90
CA PRO A 65 -11.26 -13.70 -4.82
C PRO A 65 -11.44 -12.73 -3.64
N ARG A 66 -11.12 -13.22 -2.43
CA ARG A 66 -11.19 -12.45 -1.19
C ARG A 66 -9.85 -11.76 -0.93
N PRO A 67 -9.82 -10.46 -0.55
CA PRO A 67 -8.59 -9.76 -0.17
C PRO A 67 -8.16 -10.06 1.29
N LEU A 68 -8.87 -10.96 1.98
CA LEU A 68 -8.62 -11.32 3.37
C LEU A 68 -8.11 -12.75 3.49
N ARG A 69 -7.16 -12.95 4.39
CA ARG A 69 -6.76 -14.27 4.88
C ARG A 69 -6.99 -14.33 6.38
N ARG A 70 -7.77 -15.31 6.82
CA ARG A 70 -7.92 -15.62 8.24
C ARG A 70 -6.58 -16.10 8.81
N VAL A 71 -6.25 -15.65 10.02
CA VAL A 71 -5.07 -16.08 10.76
C VAL A 71 -5.47 -16.59 12.14
N ASP A 72 -4.54 -17.27 12.79
CA ASP A 72 -4.68 -17.61 14.21
C ASP A 72 -4.75 -16.33 15.04
N ARG A 73 -5.35 -16.45 16.24
CA ARG A 73 -5.52 -15.29 17.11
C ARG A 73 -4.17 -14.67 17.43
N VAL A 74 -4.01 -13.40 17.07
CA VAL A 74 -2.74 -12.67 17.25
C VAL A 74 -2.58 -12.17 18.68
N GLY A 75 -3.67 -12.14 19.45
CA GLY A 75 -3.71 -11.66 20.84
C GLY A 75 -3.18 -10.23 20.94
N ASP A 76 -2.52 -9.92 22.05
CA ASP A 76 -2.03 -8.57 22.34
C ASP A 76 -0.83 -8.15 21.47
N HIS A 77 -0.29 -9.06 20.66
CA HIS A 77 0.85 -8.78 19.79
C HIS A 77 0.45 -8.11 18.47
N TRP A 78 -0.83 -8.18 18.08
CA TRP A 78 -1.40 -7.53 16.89
C TRP A 78 -0.60 -7.76 15.58
N VAL A 79 0.14 -8.87 15.52
CA VAL A 79 1.03 -9.21 14.40
C VAL A 79 0.85 -10.69 14.10
N ALA A 80 0.41 -11.00 12.88
CA ALA A 80 0.31 -12.36 12.40
C ALA A 80 1.71 -12.97 12.24
N THR A 81 1.86 -14.24 12.63
CA THR A 81 3.06 -15.02 12.38
C THR A 81 3.05 -15.58 10.96
N THR A 82 4.23 -15.65 10.35
CA THR A 82 4.46 -16.28 9.04
C THR A 82 5.37 -17.51 9.22
N ASN A 83 5.22 -18.51 8.36
CA ASN A 83 6.05 -19.72 8.39
C ASN A 83 7.44 -19.48 7.80
N CYS A 84 7.63 -18.35 7.12
CA CYS A 84 8.93 -17.92 6.60
C CYS A 84 9.38 -16.60 7.23
N LYS A 85 10.71 -16.38 7.21
CA LYS A 85 11.31 -15.12 7.61
C LYS A 85 11.00 -14.05 6.56
N MET A 86 10.24 -13.02 6.95
CA MET A 86 9.97 -11.86 6.11
C MET A 86 11.14 -10.86 6.16
N GLY A 87 11.33 -10.11 5.10
CA GLY A 87 12.27 -8.99 5.03
C GLY A 87 11.69 -7.82 4.27
N THR A 88 12.22 -6.63 4.53
CA THR A 88 11.80 -5.39 3.88
C THR A 88 12.99 -4.77 3.16
N HIS A 89 12.76 -4.28 1.95
CA HIS A 89 13.74 -3.52 1.18
C HIS A 89 13.12 -2.21 0.66
N PHE A 90 13.97 -1.19 0.51
CA PHE A 90 13.57 0.15 0.08
C PHE A 90 14.28 0.48 -1.23
N PHE A 91 13.51 0.63 -2.30
CA PHE A 91 14.01 1.13 -3.58
C PHE A 91 13.74 2.63 -3.65
N ASN A 92 14.80 3.43 -3.71
CA ASN A 92 14.69 4.88 -3.86
C ASN A 92 14.84 5.20 -5.35
N LEU A 93 13.72 5.51 -6.01
CA LEU A 93 13.67 5.78 -7.44
C LEU A 93 13.70 7.30 -7.66
N SER A 94 14.74 7.77 -8.36
CA SER A 94 14.81 9.14 -8.84
C SER A 94 13.75 9.40 -9.93
N SER A 95 13.38 10.66 -10.13
CA SER A 95 12.48 11.03 -11.25
C SER A 95 13.02 10.65 -12.62
N ARG A 96 14.35 10.65 -12.80
CA ARG A 96 14.98 10.17 -14.03
C ARG A 96 14.72 8.68 -14.25
N GLN A 97 14.91 7.84 -13.23
CA GLN A 97 14.64 6.41 -13.31
C GLN A 97 13.16 6.13 -13.56
N LEU A 98 12.26 6.90 -12.92
CA LEU A 98 10.82 6.81 -13.15
C LEU A 98 10.45 7.19 -14.60
N ALA A 99 11.00 8.29 -15.11
CA ALA A 99 10.74 8.72 -16.49
C ALA A 99 11.26 7.71 -17.52
N GLN A 100 12.46 7.16 -17.30
CA GLN A 100 13.02 6.11 -18.15
C GLN A 100 12.16 4.84 -18.15
N MET A 101 11.64 4.45 -16.99
CA MET A 101 10.74 3.31 -16.86
C MET A 101 9.43 3.54 -17.64
N VAL A 102 8.79 4.69 -17.46
CA VAL A 102 7.55 5.02 -18.16
C VAL A 102 7.77 5.08 -19.67
N SER A 103 8.86 5.71 -20.13
CA SER A 103 9.23 5.77 -21.56
C SER A 103 9.42 4.37 -22.14
N LYS A 104 10.14 3.48 -21.45
CA LYS A 104 10.33 2.10 -21.90
C LYS A 104 9.01 1.34 -22.08
N VAL A 105 8.02 1.62 -21.22
CA VAL A 105 6.67 1.04 -21.35
C VAL A 105 5.88 1.68 -22.49
N GLN A 106 6.01 2.99 -22.69
CA GLN A 106 5.40 3.70 -23.83
C GLN A 106 5.89 3.14 -25.17
N ASP A 107 7.20 2.91 -25.30
CA ASP A 107 7.81 2.32 -26.50
C ASP A 107 7.23 0.92 -26.82
N LEU A 108 6.79 0.18 -25.80
CA LEU A 108 6.16 -1.14 -25.96
C LEU A 108 4.66 -1.07 -26.31
N ASN A 109 4.01 0.08 -26.08
CA ASN A 109 2.55 0.24 -26.21
C ASN A 109 2.12 0.75 -27.60
N GLY A 110 3.05 1.29 -28.39
CA GLY A 110 2.71 2.05 -29.60
C GLY A 110 2.04 3.40 -29.28
N ASP A 111 1.83 4.22 -30.31
CA ASP A 111 1.54 5.67 -30.18
C ASP A 111 0.17 6.05 -29.56
N ASP A 112 -0.74 5.10 -29.30
CA ASP A 112 -2.18 5.41 -29.15
C ASP A 112 -2.82 5.13 -27.78
N GLN A 113 -2.04 4.81 -26.73
CA GLN A 113 -2.59 4.59 -25.38
C GLN A 113 -1.84 5.32 -24.27
N ARG A 114 -2.59 6.03 -23.41
CA ARG A 114 -2.07 6.61 -22.16
C ARG A 114 -1.54 5.50 -21.27
N VAL A 115 -0.23 5.51 -21.02
CA VAL A 115 0.38 4.67 -19.99
C VAL A 115 -0.17 5.08 -18.62
N GLY A 116 -0.47 4.08 -17.77
CA GLY A 116 -0.96 4.29 -16.40
C GLY A 116 -0.01 5.16 -15.56
N LYS A 117 -0.44 5.60 -14.38
CA LYS A 117 0.46 6.39 -13.52
C LYS A 117 1.64 5.50 -13.09
N CYS A 118 2.69 6.16 -12.62
CA CYS A 118 3.92 5.49 -12.20
C CYS A 118 3.69 4.37 -11.16
N PHE A 119 2.72 4.52 -10.24
CA PHE A 119 2.38 3.47 -9.29
C PHE A 119 1.90 2.19 -9.99
N GLU A 120 0.98 2.33 -10.95
CA GLU A 120 0.45 1.20 -11.72
C GLU A 120 1.53 0.53 -12.56
N VAL A 121 2.44 1.31 -13.15
CA VAL A 121 3.60 0.79 -13.90
C VAL A 121 4.50 -0.06 -12.99
N ILE A 122 4.91 0.47 -11.83
CA ILE A 122 5.78 -0.24 -10.89
C ILE A 122 5.07 -1.48 -10.33
N SER A 123 3.78 -1.38 -10.05
CA SER A 123 2.95 -2.49 -9.59
C SER A 123 2.89 -3.63 -10.62
N ALA A 124 2.65 -3.31 -11.89
CA ALA A 124 2.66 -4.28 -12.98
C ALA A 124 4.04 -4.96 -13.13
N ILE A 125 5.12 -4.18 -13.05
CA ILE A 125 6.50 -4.70 -13.13
C ILE A 125 6.78 -5.65 -11.98
N MET A 126 6.43 -5.26 -10.75
CA MET A 126 6.62 -6.08 -9.56
C MET A 126 5.76 -7.35 -9.62
N TRP A 127 4.53 -7.24 -10.11
CA TRP A 127 3.62 -8.36 -10.30
C TRP A 127 4.21 -9.41 -11.25
N LYS A 128 4.65 -8.97 -12.44
CA LYS A 128 5.30 -9.81 -13.43
C LYS A 128 6.60 -10.43 -12.93
N THR A 129 7.43 -9.63 -12.24
CA THR A 129 8.69 -10.07 -11.65
C THR A 129 8.48 -11.18 -10.62
N LEU A 130 7.53 -11.00 -9.71
CA LEU A 130 7.21 -12.01 -8.70
C LEU A 130 6.57 -13.25 -9.31
N ALA A 131 5.75 -13.12 -10.36
CA ALA A 131 5.23 -14.26 -11.09
C ALA A 131 6.36 -15.13 -11.68
N LYS A 132 7.34 -14.51 -12.35
CA LYS A 132 8.53 -15.23 -12.87
C LYS A 132 9.31 -15.95 -11.77
N ILE A 133 9.53 -15.29 -10.63
CA ILE A 133 10.31 -15.85 -9.51
C ILE A 133 9.56 -17.03 -8.87
N ARG A 134 8.23 -16.91 -8.72
CA ARG A 134 7.39 -17.90 -8.05
C ARG A 134 6.97 -19.07 -8.94
N LYS A 135 7.17 -18.99 -10.26
CA LYS A 135 6.88 -20.07 -11.22
C LYS A 135 5.46 -20.60 -11.01
N ASP A 136 5.27 -21.89 -10.70
CA ASP A 136 3.94 -22.50 -10.52
C ASP A 136 3.08 -21.88 -9.41
N LEU A 137 3.63 -20.97 -8.59
CA LEU A 137 2.93 -20.21 -7.57
C LEU A 137 2.71 -18.75 -7.97
N GLU A 138 2.50 -18.47 -9.27
CA GLU A 138 2.22 -17.12 -9.78
C GLU A 138 1.02 -16.50 -9.03
N PRO A 139 1.10 -15.21 -8.67
CA PRO A 139 -0.04 -14.51 -8.09
C PRO A 139 -1.08 -14.19 -9.18
N GLU A 140 -2.05 -15.07 -9.43
CA GLU A 140 -3.17 -14.78 -10.37
C GLU A 140 -4.12 -13.68 -9.88
N VAL A 141 -4.08 -13.42 -8.57
CA VAL A 141 -4.86 -12.37 -7.90
C VAL A 141 -3.92 -11.45 -7.15
N VAL A 142 -4.13 -10.15 -7.34
CA VAL A 142 -3.48 -9.10 -6.55
C VAL A 142 -4.52 -8.23 -5.85
N THR A 143 -4.14 -7.71 -4.69
CA THR A 143 -4.94 -6.71 -3.96
C THR A 143 -4.31 -5.35 -4.15
N ILE A 144 -5.12 -4.34 -4.49
CA ILE A 144 -4.69 -2.96 -4.64
C ILE A 144 -5.37 -2.15 -3.54
N CYS A 145 -4.57 -1.46 -2.73
CA CYS A 145 -5.03 -0.55 -1.71
C CYS A 145 -4.68 0.88 -2.10
N GLY A 146 -5.62 1.81 -1.94
CA GLY A 146 -5.38 3.23 -2.22
C GLY A 146 -6.31 4.11 -1.42
N LEU A 147 -6.09 5.42 -1.50
CA LEU A 147 -6.96 6.39 -0.85
C LEU A 147 -8.26 6.53 -1.63
N LYS A 148 -9.39 6.46 -0.93
CA LYS A 148 -10.70 6.79 -1.49
C LYS A 148 -10.73 8.26 -1.84
N SER A 149 -11.08 8.59 -3.08
CA SER A 149 -11.42 9.95 -3.46
C SER A 149 -12.65 10.37 -2.64
N VAL A 150 -12.47 11.29 -1.70
CA VAL A 150 -13.57 11.87 -0.93
C VAL A 150 -13.93 13.19 -1.56
N ASP A 151 -15.13 13.30 -2.13
CA ASP A 151 -15.72 14.58 -2.48
C ASP A 151 -16.15 15.29 -1.18
N GLY A 152 -15.39 16.31 -0.77
CA GLY A 152 -15.75 17.18 0.34
C GLY A 152 -14.57 17.53 1.27
N GLU A 153 -14.36 18.83 1.49
CA GLU A 153 -13.45 19.33 2.51
C GLU A 153 -14.05 19.09 3.92
N HIS A 154 -13.22 18.69 4.89
CA HIS A 154 -13.54 18.57 6.34
C HIS A 154 -14.26 17.30 6.84
N VAL A 155 -13.91 16.12 6.32
CA VAL A 155 -14.40 14.84 6.85
C VAL A 155 -13.39 14.27 7.88
N ILE A 156 -13.88 13.71 9.01
CA ILE A 156 -13.05 12.96 9.97
C ILE A 156 -12.20 11.91 9.23
N PRO A 157 -10.95 11.61 9.67
CA PRO A 157 -10.27 10.39 9.23
C PRO A 157 -11.13 9.16 9.60
N TYR A 158 -11.90 8.69 8.65
CA TYR A 158 -12.53 7.39 8.66
C TYR A 158 -11.65 6.42 7.88
N ASN A 159 -11.91 5.11 7.98
CA ASN A 159 -11.28 4.11 7.12
C ASN A 159 -11.58 4.41 5.64
N GLY A 160 -10.73 5.24 5.02
CA GLY A 160 -10.79 5.72 3.66
C GLY A 160 -9.97 4.88 2.70
N GLN A 161 -9.40 3.76 3.12
CA GLN A 161 -8.72 2.83 2.23
C GLN A 161 -9.73 2.11 1.36
N VAL A 162 -9.58 2.23 0.04
CA VAL A 162 -10.22 1.34 -0.93
C VAL A 162 -9.38 0.08 -1.02
N ILE A 163 -10.02 -1.08 -0.91
CA ILE A 163 -9.43 -2.40 -1.06
C ILE A 163 -10.05 -3.01 -2.32
N SER A 164 -9.27 -3.06 -3.38
CA SER A 164 -9.68 -3.69 -4.63
C SER A 164 -8.91 -4.97 -4.91
N THR A 165 -9.47 -5.82 -5.76
CA THR A 165 -8.76 -6.99 -6.31
C THR A 165 -8.74 -6.94 -7.82
N VAL A 166 -7.65 -7.42 -8.41
CA VAL A 166 -7.53 -7.72 -9.84
C VAL A 166 -7.21 -9.20 -9.95
N LYS A 167 -7.94 -9.91 -10.82
CA LYS A 167 -7.77 -11.35 -11.10
C LYS A 167 -7.52 -11.55 -12.58
N VAL A 168 -6.56 -12.42 -12.91
CA VAL A 168 -6.30 -12.88 -14.28
C VAL A 168 -6.56 -14.38 -14.41
N ASN A 169 -6.70 -14.83 -15.66
CA ASN A 169 -6.86 -16.22 -16.04
C ASN A 169 -5.76 -16.68 -17.02
N PHE A 170 -4.65 -15.94 -17.07
CA PHE A 170 -3.48 -16.20 -17.91
C PHE A 170 -2.20 -16.13 -17.08
N SER A 171 -1.09 -16.63 -17.63
CA SER A 171 0.22 -16.56 -16.98
C SER A 171 0.73 -15.12 -16.91
N VAL A 172 0.86 -14.61 -15.68
CA VAL A 172 1.35 -13.26 -15.39
C VAL A 172 2.82 -13.12 -15.78
N SER A 173 3.62 -14.18 -15.60
CA SER A 173 5.06 -14.14 -15.93
C SER A 173 5.32 -13.89 -17.42
N ASN A 174 4.40 -14.36 -18.28
CA ASN A 174 4.47 -14.23 -19.74
C ASN A 174 3.63 -13.07 -20.30
N ALA A 175 2.76 -12.46 -19.50
CA ALA A 175 1.83 -11.41 -19.92
C ALA A 175 2.52 -10.15 -20.46
N ASN A 176 1.86 -9.40 -21.33
CA ASN A 176 2.36 -8.08 -21.74
C ASN A 176 2.29 -7.11 -20.54
N ILE A 177 3.34 -6.32 -20.34
CA ILE A 177 3.37 -5.36 -19.23
C ILE A 177 2.26 -4.30 -19.35
N VAL A 178 1.95 -3.87 -20.59
CA VAL A 178 0.87 -2.92 -20.88
C VAL A 178 -0.48 -3.48 -20.45
N GLU A 179 -0.74 -4.75 -20.77
CA GLU A 179 -1.97 -5.45 -20.39
C GLU A 179 -2.11 -5.48 -18.86
N LEU A 180 -1.03 -5.81 -18.13
CA LEU A 180 -1.04 -5.77 -16.67
C LEU A 180 -1.30 -4.35 -16.11
N ILE A 181 -0.79 -3.31 -16.76
CA ILE A 181 -1.03 -1.91 -16.36
C ILE A 181 -2.51 -1.53 -16.57
N SER A 182 -3.10 -1.86 -17.71
CA SER A 182 -4.53 -1.62 -17.97
C SER A 182 -5.38 -2.37 -16.94
N LEU A 183 -5.08 -3.64 -16.67
CA LEU A 183 -5.79 -4.42 -15.64
C LEU A 183 -5.71 -3.79 -14.25
N ILE A 184 -4.53 -3.32 -13.85
CA ILE A 184 -4.35 -2.62 -12.57
C ILE A 184 -5.12 -1.31 -12.56
N THR A 185 -5.22 -0.60 -13.69
CA THR A 185 -5.84 0.73 -13.75
C THR A 185 -7.37 0.66 -13.81
N GLU A 186 -7.91 -0.21 -14.66
CA GLU A 186 -9.30 -0.19 -15.12
C GLU A 186 -10.14 -1.33 -14.53
N ASN A 187 -9.53 -2.48 -14.23
CA ASN A 187 -10.25 -3.71 -13.86
C ASN A 187 -10.24 -3.98 -12.34
N LYS A 188 -10.08 -2.93 -11.53
CA LYS A 188 -10.17 -3.01 -10.07
C LYS A 188 -11.61 -3.32 -9.66
N VAL A 189 -11.81 -4.41 -8.92
CA VAL A 189 -13.10 -4.70 -8.28
C VAL A 189 -13.02 -4.27 -6.82
N ASP A 190 -13.82 -3.29 -6.41
CA ASP A 190 -13.96 -2.87 -5.00
C ASP A 190 -14.48 -4.03 -4.15
N LYS A 191 -13.77 -4.31 -3.04
CA LYS A 191 -14.07 -5.39 -2.09
C LYS A 191 -14.33 -4.86 -0.67
N ASN A 192 -14.46 -3.56 -0.44
CA ASN A 192 -14.69 -2.98 0.89
C ASN A 192 -15.93 -3.59 1.57
N SER A 193 -17.08 -3.61 0.88
CA SER A 193 -18.31 -4.17 1.44
C SER A 193 -18.19 -5.67 1.77
N ALA A 194 -17.46 -6.42 0.93
CA ALA A 194 -17.23 -7.85 1.16
C ALA A 194 -16.28 -8.09 2.34
N VAL A 195 -15.29 -7.20 2.55
CA VAL A 195 -14.39 -7.22 3.71
C VAL A 195 -15.18 -6.94 4.99
N GLU A 196 -15.98 -5.88 5.00
CA GLU A 196 -16.84 -5.51 6.13
C GLU A 196 -17.80 -6.64 6.50
N GLU A 197 -18.48 -7.22 5.51
CA GLU A 197 -19.43 -8.32 5.71
C GLU A 197 -18.79 -9.54 6.38
N VAL A 198 -17.58 -9.93 5.95
CA VAL A 198 -16.87 -11.08 6.54
C VAL A 198 -16.51 -10.78 8.00
N VAL A 199 -15.94 -9.62 8.27
CA VAL A 199 -15.49 -9.24 9.62
C VAL A 199 -16.67 -9.11 10.58
N GLU A 200 -17.79 -8.51 10.14
CA GLU A 200 -19.01 -8.37 10.95
C GLU A 200 -19.67 -9.72 11.22
N LYS A 201 -19.79 -10.60 10.22
CA LYS A 201 -20.37 -11.94 10.39
C LYS A 201 -19.62 -12.78 11.42
N ASP A 202 -18.31 -12.63 11.49
CA ASP A 202 -17.50 -13.36 12.45
C ASP A 202 -17.55 -12.79 13.86
N ASN A 203 -18.11 -11.59 14.05
CA ASN A 203 -18.31 -10.93 15.34
C ASN A 203 -17.05 -10.98 16.23
N GLY A 204 -15.88 -10.68 15.65
CA GLY A 204 -14.59 -10.67 16.35
C GLY A 204 -14.06 -12.05 16.75
N LYS A 205 -14.63 -13.15 16.23
CA LYS A 205 -14.18 -14.51 16.56
C LYS A 205 -12.80 -14.83 16.01
N PHE A 206 -12.48 -14.27 14.84
CA PHE A 206 -11.27 -14.56 14.06
C PHE A 206 -10.52 -13.27 13.72
N ASP A 207 -9.20 -13.41 13.59
CA ASP A 207 -8.33 -12.34 13.12
C ASP A 207 -8.03 -12.50 11.64
N TYR A 208 -7.80 -11.38 10.98
CA TYR A 208 -7.60 -11.29 9.54
C TYR A 208 -6.38 -10.46 9.19
N ILE A 209 -5.70 -10.87 8.11
CA ILE A 209 -4.74 -10.00 7.43
C ILE A 209 -5.29 -9.59 6.07
N VAL A 210 -4.97 -8.35 5.68
CA VAL A 210 -5.21 -7.81 4.33
C VAL A 210 -3.90 -7.84 3.54
N TYR A 211 -2.86 -7.20 4.07
CA TYR A 211 -1.57 -7.11 3.39
C TYR A 211 -0.86 -8.47 3.37
N GLY A 212 -0.59 -8.96 2.16
CA GLY A 212 0.02 -10.28 1.96
C GLY A 212 -0.95 -11.45 2.10
N ALA A 213 -2.27 -11.20 2.18
CA ALA A 213 -3.28 -12.23 1.93
C ALA A 213 -3.22 -12.67 0.45
N ASN A 214 -3.26 -11.69 -0.45
CA ASN A 214 -2.76 -11.78 -1.82
C ASN A 214 -1.47 -10.95 -1.91
N LEU A 215 -0.76 -11.03 -3.04
CA LEU A 215 0.28 -10.03 -3.32
C LEU A 215 -0.42 -8.66 -3.34
N THR A 216 0.02 -7.76 -2.46
CA THR A 216 -0.68 -6.51 -2.21
C THR A 216 0.13 -5.31 -2.68
N PHE A 217 -0.51 -4.37 -3.37
CA PHE A 217 0.07 -3.10 -3.80
C PHE A 217 -0.64 -1.96 -3.07
N VAL A 218 0.09 -1.12 -2.34
CA VAL A 218 -0.45 -0.01 -1.56
C VAL A 218 0.03 1.31 -2.13
N ASP A 219 -0.90 2.09 -2.68
CA ASP A 219 -0.64 3.42 -3.22
C ASP A 219 -0.74 4.46 -2.11
N MET A 220 0.41 4.96 -1.65
CA MET A 220 0.53 6.05 -0.69
C MET A 220 1.06 7.33 -1.35
N GLU A 221 1.00 7.45 -2.68
CA GLU A 221 1.61 8.57 -3.39
C GLU A 221 0.89 9.89 -3.11
N ASP A 222 -0.43 9.86 -2.92
CA ASP A 222 -1.23 11.04 -2.63
C ASP A 222 -1.25 11.41 -1.14
N ASP A 223 -0.72 10.56 -0.26
CA ASP A 223 -0.68 10.81 1.17
C ASP A 223 0.41 11.84 1.56
N ASP A 224 0.11 12.70 2.55
CA ASP A 224 1.03 13.75 3.04
C ASP A 224 1.74 13.34 4.33
N ILE A 225 2.64 12.35 4.25
CA ILE A 225 3.44 11.91 5.40
C ILE A 225 4.35 13.03 5.97
N TYR A 226 4.68 14.04 5.14
CA TYR A 226 5.53 15.17 5.53
C TYR A 226 4.71 16.37 6.07
N GLY A 227 3.39 16.23 6.14
CA GLY A 227 2.47 17.21 6.69
C GLY A 227 2.62 17.41 8.20
N PHE A 228 3.19 16.42 8.90
CA PHE A 228 3.50 16.53 10.32
C PHE A 228 4.54 17.63 10.52
N LYS A 229 4.17 18.68 11.26
CA LYS A 229 5.05 19.82 11.52
C LYS A 229 5.13 20.10 13.01
N VAL A 230 6.35 20.30 13.52
CA VAL A 230 6.62 20.73 14.89
C VAL A 230 7.41 22.02 14.82
N LYS A 231 6.90 23.09 15.44
CA LYS A 231 7.50 24.44 15.36
C LYS A 231 7.79 24.89 13.92
N GLY A 232 6.88 24.58 12.99
CA GLY A 232 7.03 24.88 11.56
C GLY A 232 8.00 23.97 10.80
N GLN A 233 8.73 23.09 11.48
CA GLN A 233 9.66 22.14 10.87
C GLN A 233 8.98 20.82 10.55
N CYS A 234 9.25 20.29 9.37
CA CYS A 234 8.75 19.02 8.87
C CYS A 234 9.86 17.94 8.93
N PRO A 235 9.51 16.64 8.91
CA PRO A 235 10.48 15.56 8.95
C PRO A 235 11.50 15.65 7.82
N ILE A 236 12.79 15.45 8.13
CA ILE A 236 13.84 15.29 7.12
C ILE A 236 13.65 13.96 6.37
N PHE A 237 13.12 12.96 7.07
CA PHE A 237 12.77 11.66 6.54
C PHE A 237 11.50 11.16 7.22
N ALA A 238 10.60 10.58 6.43
CA ALA A 238 9.40 9.92 6.93
C ALA A 238 9.15 8.68 6.08
N THR A 239 8.66 7.61 6.70
CA THR A 239 8.42 6.34 6.00
C THR A 239 7.30 5.55 6.66
N TYR A 240 6.77 4.59 5.90
CA TYR A 240 5.76 3.65 6.33
C TYR A 240 6.39 2.27 6.57
N ALA A 241 5.89 1.56 7.58
CA ALA A 241 6.24 0.17 7.80
C ALA A 241 4.99 -0.62 8.15
N ILE A 242 4.67 -1.62 7.34
CA ILE A 242 3.58 -2.56 7.58
C ILE A 242 4.17 -3.79 8.28
N ARG A 243 3.68 -4.10 9.47
CA ARG A 243 4.03 -5.32 10.21
C ARG A 243 2.94 -6.38 10.02
N GLY A 244 3.28 -7.65 10.25
CA GLY A 244 2.32 -8.76 10.10
C GLY A 244 1.91 -9.05 8.65
N VAL A 245 2.77 -8.70 7.70
CA VAL A 245 2.56 -8.96 6.27
C VAL A 245 2.54 -10.48 6.02
N GLY A 246 1.51 -10.96 5.33
CA GLY A 246 1.41 -12.36 4.92
C GLY A 246 2.46 -12.76 3.88
N GLU A 247 2.63 -14.06 3.68
CA GLU A 247 3.71 -14.64 2.87
C GLU A 247 3.64 -14.26 1.38
N LYS A 248 2.47 -13.84 0.87
CA LYS A 248 2.34 -13.35 -0.51
C LYS A 248 3.00 -11.98 -0.72
N GLY A 249 3.24 -11.24 0.37
CA GLY A 249 4.00 -9.99 0.39
C GLY A 249 3.19 -8.74 0.08
N VAL A 250 3.83 -7.59 0.30
CA VAL A 250 3.30 -6.27 0.01
C VAL A 250 4.35 -5.38 -0.62
N MET A 251 3.95 -4.54 -1.56
CA MET A 251 4.72 -3.41 -2.06
C MET A 251 3.92 -2.13 -1.82
N LEU A 252 4.58 -1.11 -1.27
CA LEU A 252 4.01 0.20 -0.97
C LEU A 252 4.79 1.25 -1.74
N GLY A 253 4.10 2.09 -2.50
CA GLY A 253 4.67 3.25 -3.19
C GLY A 253 4.37 4.53 -2.44
N ALA A 254 5.40 5.32 -2.11
CA ALA A 254 5.25 6.60 -1.41
C ALA A 254 6.16 7.67 -2.02
N LYS A 255 5.85 8.95 -1.74
CA LYS A 255 6.70 10.08 -2.13
C LYS A 255 8.07 10.02 -1.43
N ASP A 256 9.15 10.31 -2.18
CA ASP A 256 10.47 10.55 -1.59
C ASP A 256 10.60 11.99 -1.07
N GLY A 257 10.59 12.19 0.24
CA GLY A 257 10.75 13.54 0.80
C GLY A 257 12.18 14.02 0.98
N LYS A 258 13.21 13.28 0.52
CA LYS A 258 14.53 13.90 0.30
C LYS A 258 14.48 14.90 -0.85
N ASN A 259 13.54 14.73 -1.79
CA ASN A 259 13.45 15.47 -3.03
C ASN A 259 12.07 16.15 -3.15
N ARG A 260 11.74 17.02 -2.18
CA ARG A 260 10.43 17.72 -2.00
C ARG A 260 9.87 18.50 -3.22
N GLY A 261 10.55 18.48 -4.35
CA GLY A 261 10.02 18.99 -5.63
C GLY A 261 10.52 18.24 -6.87
N ASN A 262 11.32 17.17 -6.71
CA ASN A 262 11.97 16.52 -7.86
C ASN A 262 11.21 15.28 -8.37
N GLY A 263 10.10 14.89 -7.73
CA GLY A 263 9.21 13.82 -8.20
C GLY A 263 9.72 12.38 -7.98
N GLY A 264 10.71 12.19 -7.09
CA GLY A 264 11.21 10.85 -6.72
C GLY A 264 10.21 10.06 -5.87
N LYS A 265 10.38 8.73 -5.85
CA LYS A 265 9.49 7.79 -5.14
C LYS A 265 10.29 6.78 -4.34
N VAL A 266 9.74 6.36 -3.20
CA VAL A 266 10.25 5.25 -2.41
C VAL A 266 9.29 4.08 -2.55
N ILE A 267 9.81 2.95 -3.03
CA ILE A 267 9.07 1.69 -3.11
C ILE A 267 9.55 0.79 -1.98
N ILE A 268 8.64 0.48 -1.06
CA ILE A 268 8.90 -0.34 0.13
C ILE A 268 8.32 -1.72 -0.12
N VAL A 269 9.17 -2.73 -0.22
CA VAL A 269 8.76 -4.10 -0.53
C VAL A 269 9.02 -5.00 0.66
N THR A 270 7.98 -5.67 1.15
CA THR A 270 8.09 -6.70 2.20
C THR A 270 7.67 -8.05 1.66
N LEU A 271 8.62 -8.99 1.62
CA LEU A 271 8.49 -10.31 1.02
C LEU A 271 9.22 -11.36 1.88
N PRO A 272 8.98 -12.67 1.63
CA PRO A 272 9.88 -13.71 2.14
C PRO A 272 11.34 -13.41 1.77
N LYS A 273 12.26 -13.50 2.74
CA LYS A 273 13.65 -13.05 2.55
C LYS A 273 14.36 -13.73 1.38
N TYR A 274 14.02 -14.98 1.09
CA TYR A 274 14.62 -15.72 -0.02
C TYR A 274 14.20 -15.19 -1.40
N GLU A 275 13.07 -14.46 -1.51
CA GLU A 275 12.61 -13.86 -2.77
C GLU A 275 13.25 -12.50 -3.04
N LEU A 276 13.58 -11.73 -1.98
CA LEU A 276 14.05 -10.34 -2.11
C LEU A 276 15.29 -10.21 -3.00
N GLU A 277 16.27 -11.10 -2.85
CA GLU A 277 17.49 -11.05 -3.67
C GLU A 277 17.23 -11.41 -5.14
N ALA A 278 16.27 -12.30 -5.40
CA ALA A 278 15.85 -12.62 -6.77
C ALA A 278 15.10 -11.44 -7.41
N VAL A 279 14.22 -10.77 -6.65
CA VAL A 279 13.52 -9.56 -7.10
C VAL A 279 14.51 -8.47 -7.48
N LYS A 280 15.52 -8.21 -6.63
CA LYS A 280 16.54 -7.20 -6.94
C LYS A 280 17.24 -7.50 -8.26
N LYS A 281 17.75 -8.73 -8.43
CA LYS A 281 18.45 -9.13 -9.64
C LYS A 281 17.59 -9.01 -10.90
N GLU A 282 16.32 -9.40 -10.83
CA GLU A 282 15.41 -9.31 -11.98
C GLU A 282 15.08 -7.84 -12.31
N LEU A 283 14.87 -6.98 -11.31
CA LEU A 283 14.62 -5.55 -11.53
C LEU A 283 15.83 -4.80 -12.09
N GLU A 284 17.04 -5.14 -11.62
CA GLU A 284 18.30 -4.60 -12.15
C GLU A 284 18.47 -5.00 -13.62
N LYS A 285 18.31 -6.29 -13.92
CA LYS A 285 18.50 -6.85 -15.26
C LYS A 285 17.48 -6.35 -16.28
N GLU A 286 16.19 -6.37 -15.95
CA GLU A 286 15.11 -6.13 -16.92
C GLU A 286 14.69 -4.66 -16.96
N TRP A 287 14.92 -3.90 -15.88
CA TRP A 287 14.36 -2.54 -15.73
C TRP A 287 15.39 -1.47 -15.33
N TYR A 288 16.64 -1.84 -15.03
CA TYR A 288 17.71 -0.92 -14.64
C TYR A 288 17.35 -0.05 -13.41
N LEU A 289 16.64 -0.64 -12.44
CA LEU A 289 16.05 0.07 -11.29
C LEU A 289 16.90 0.09 -10.03
N ILE A 290 18.10 -0.50 -10.05
CA ILE A 290 18.98 -0.66 -8.90
C ILE A 290 20.40 -0.36 -9.33
#